data_AF-A0A2G5W3H1-F1
#
_entry.id   AF-A0A2G5W3H1-F1
#
_cell.length_a   1.000
_cell.length_b   1.000
_cell.length_c   1.000
_cell.angle_alpha   90.00
_cell.angle_beta   90.00
_cell.angle_gamma   90.00
#
_symmetry.space_group_name_H-M   'P 1'
#
loop_
_entity.id
_entity.type
_entity.pdbx_description
1 polymer ?
#
loop_
_entity_poly.entity_id
_entity_poly.type
_entity_poly.pdbx_seq_one_letter_code
_entity_poly.pdbx_strand_id
1 'polypeptide(L)' 'MKKYRVHYHFAGAESIVRIIEAADPEDALGIATNSRSNDIVFTDSKGTLYCFFYRDVKYVSIAEDRS' A
#
# COMPACT_ATOMS: atom_id res chain seq x y z
N MET A 1 1.03 -11.10 14.11
CA MET A 1 0.93 -10.38 12.81
C MET A 1 2.21 -9.59 12.60
N LYS A 2 2.64 -9.44 11.35
CA LYS A 2 3.86 -8.70 10.98
C LYS A 2 3.48 -7.39 10.31
N LYS A 3 4.32 -6.38 10.42
CA LYS A 3 4.15 -5.12 9.71
C LYS A 3 4.83 -5.19 8.36
N TYR A 4 4.15 -4.69 7.34
CA TYR A 4 4.66 -4.62 5.98
C TYR A 4 4.56 -3.18 5.47
N ARG A 5 5.64 -2.75 4.84
CA ARG A 5 5.72 -1.49 4.11
C ARG A 5 5.37 -1.74 2.66
N VAL A 6 4.25 -1.18 2.24
CA VAL A 6 3.72 -1.25 0.89
C VAL A 6 4.07 0.04 0.17
N HIS A 7 4.72 -0.07 -0.99
CA HIS A 7 5.02 1.05 -1.87
C HIS A 7 4.15 0.95 -3.12
N TYR A 8 3.39 2.00 -3.40
CA TYR A 8 2.66 2.19 -4.65
C TYR A 8 3.51 3.08 -5.57
N HIS A 9 3.92 2.54 -6.71
CA HIS A 9 4.79 3.23 -7.67
C HIS A 9 3.96 3.79 -8.82
N PHE A 10 4.09 5.09 -9.07
CA PHE A 10 3.36 5.79 -10.13
C PHE A 10 4.26 6.08 -11.33
N ALA A 11 3.74 6.75 -12.36
CA ALA A 11 4.53 7.09 -13.54
C ALA A 11 5.64 8.12 -13.29
N GLY A 12 5.57 8.88 -12.20
CA GLY A 12 6.58 9.85 -11.76
C GLY A 12 7.53 9.32 -10.68
N ALA A 13 8.36 10.21 -10.14
CA ALA A 13 9.31 9.87 -9.06
C ALA A 13 8.65 9.69 -7.67
N GLU A 14 7.34 9.94 -7.57
CA GLU A 14 6.60 9.86 -6.32
C GLU A 14 6.13 8.42 -6.07
N SER A 15 6.37 7.93 -4.86
CA SER A 15 5.79 6.69 -4.36
C SER A 15 5.01 6.99 -3.10
N ILE A 16 3.82 6.42 -2.97
CA ILE A 16 3.04 6.48 -1.74
C ILE A 16 3.37 5.25 -0.91
N VAL A 17 3.58 5.45 0.39
CA VAL A 17 3.90 4.39 1.34
C VAL A 17 2.76 4.17 2.31
N ARG A 18 2.39 2.90 2.51
CA ARG A 18 1.41 2.46 3.51
C ARG A 18 2.05 1.40 4.40
N ILE A 19 1.77 1.47 5.71
CA ILE A 19 2.06 0.38 6.63
C ILE A 19 0.79 -0.43 6.84
N ILE A 20 0.88 -1.75 6.71
CA ILE A 20 -0.23 -2.68 6.97
C ILE A 20 0.24 -3.82 7.86
N GLU A 21 -0.68 -4.39 8.62
CA GLU A 21 -0.45 -5.62 9.38
C GLU A 21 -1.04 -6.79 8.60
N ALA A 22 -0.24 -7.85 8.41
CA ALA A 22 -0.64 -9.05 7.68
C ALA A 22 0.04 -10.30 8.27
N ALA A 23 -0.44 -11.48 7.90
CA ALA A 23 0.20 -12.74 8.32
C ALA A 23 1.53 -12.97 7.58
N ASP A 24 1.52 -12.78 6.27
CA ASP A 24 2.61 -13.05 5.33
C ASP A 24 2.61 -12.02 4.18
N PRO A 25 3.62 -12.04 3.28
CA PRO A 25 3.69 -11.10 2.15
C PRO A 25 2.56 -11.23 1.13
N GLU A 26 1.96 -12.42 0.95
CA GLU A 26 0.85 -12.61 0.00
C GLU A 26 -0.44 -11.98 0.55
N ASP A 27 -0.72 -12.17 1.83
CA ASP A 27 -1.82 -11.52 2.53
C ASP A 27 -1.65 -9.99 2.52
N ALA A 28 -0.42 -9.50 2.75
CA ALA A 28 -0.09 -8.09 2.64
C ALA A 28 -0.39 -7.53 1.24
N LEU A 29 -0.03 -8.26 0.18
CA LEU A 29 -0.32 -7.89 -1.19
C LEU A 29 -1.83 -7.88 -1.46
N GLY A 30 -2.53 -8.91 -1.00
CA GLY A 30 -3.98 -8.99 -1.07
C GLY A 30 -4.64 -7.76 -0.46
N ILE A 31 -4.26 -7.36 0.75
CA ILE A 31 -4.79 -6.15 1.41
C ILE A 31 -4.43 -4.88 0.63
N ALA A 32 -3.21 -4.79 0.10
CA ALA A 32 -2.72 -3.63 -0.64
C ALA A 32 -3.45 -3.44 -1.99
N THR A 33 -3.88 -4.52 -2.64
CA THR A 33 -4.49 -4.48 -3.98
C THR A 33 -5.99 -4.75 -3.97
N ASN A 34 -6.60 -5.03 -2.82
CA ASN A 34 -8.03 -5.30 -2.70
C ASN A 34 -8.86 -4.00 -2.84
N SER A 35 -8.96 -3.49 -4.07
CA SER A 35 -9.86 -2.40 -4.40
C SER A 35 -11.17 -2.95 -4.97
N ARG A 36 -12.17 -3.21 -4.12
CA ARG A 36 -13.54 -3.47 -4.60
C ARG A 36 -14.13 -2.28 -5.39
N SER A 37 -13.53 -1.10 -5.24
CA SER A 37 -14.04 0.18 -5.73
C SER A 37 -13.09 0.87 -6.72
N ASN A 38 -12.04 0.18 -7.21
CA ASN A 38 -10.95 0.72 -8.06
C ASN A 38 -10.09 1.84 -7.43
N ASP A 39 -10.45 2.33 -6.26
CA ASP A 39 -9.69 3.28 -5.44
C ASP A 39 -8.98 2.57 -4.28
N ILE A 40 -7.83 3.14 -3.91
CA ILE A 40 -7.07 2.80 -2.72
C ILE A 40 -7.18 3.99 -1.78
N VAL A 41 -7.77 3.76 -0.61
CA VAL A 41 -8.00 4.79 0.40
C VAL A 41 -7.43 4.32 1.74
N PHE A 42 -6.58 5.14 2.35
CA PHE A 42 -6.07 4.91 3.70
C PHE A 42 -5.53 6.21 4.32
N THR A 43 -5.42 6.21 5.64
CA THR A 43 -4.77 7.29 6.41
C THR A 43 -3.43 6.80 6.92
N ASP A 44 -2.37 7.59 6.75
CA ASP A 44 -1.05 7.26 7.30
C ASP A 44 -0.94 7.56 8.80
N SER A 45 0.20 7.20 9.41
CA SER A 45 0.47 7.43 10.83
C SER A 45 0.58 8.90 11.22
N LYS A 46 0.69 9.81 10.25
CA LYS A 46 0.72 11.27 10.45
C LYS A 46 -0.67 11.90 10.30
N GLY A 47 -1.70 11.12 9.96
CA GLY A 47 -3.06 11.60 9.74
C GLY A 47 -3.34 12.07 8.31
N THR A 48 -2.43 11.82 7.36
CA THR A 48 -2.62 12.19 5.95
C THR A 48 -3.55 11.19 5.28
N LEU A 49 -4.66 11.67 4.71
CA LEU A 49 -5.57 10.87 3.91
C LEU A 49 -5.03 10.74 2.48
N TYR A 50 -4.78 9.50 2.05
CA TYR A 50 -4.47 9.17 0.67
C TYR A 50 -5.71 8.58 -0.01
N CYS A 51 -5.98 9.04 -1.23
CA CYS A 51 -7.02 8.51 -2.11
C CYS A 51 -6.50 8.57 -3.55
N PHE A 52 -6.34 7.43 -4.20
CA PHE A 52 -5.88 7.34 -5.60
C PHE A 52 -6.45 6.08 -6.27
N PHE A 53 -6.49 6.06 -7.60
CA PHE A 53 -6.98 4.91 -8.33
C PHE A 53 -5.89 3.84 -8.52
N TYR A 54 -6.27 2.57 -8.38
CA TYR A 54 -5.35 1.46 -8.59
C TYR A 54 -4.79 1.43 -10.03
N ARG A 55 -5.59 1.84 -11.02
CA ARG A 55 -5.15 1.93 -12.43
C ARG A 55 -3.98 2.90 -12.68
N ASP A 56 -3.77 3.86 -11.77
CA ASP A 56 -2.67 4.83 -11.87
C ASP A 56 -1.37 4.28 -11.26
N VAL A 57 -1.45 3.17 -10.53
CA VAL A 57 -0.31 2.44 -9.95
C VAL A 57 0.30 1.53 -11.00
N LYS A 58 1.59 1.72 -11.30
CA LYS A 58 2.34 0.86 -12.24
C LYS A 58 2.63 -0.51 -11.66
N TYR A 59 3.10 -0.54 -10.41
CA TYR A 59 3.34 -1.76 -9.65
C TYR A 59 3.37 -1.47 -8.15
N VAL A 60 3.19 -2.53 -7.37
CA VAL A 60 3.23 -2.51 -5.90
C VAL A 60 4.43 -3.34 -5.45
N SER A 61 5.22 -2.83 -4.49
CA SER A 61 6.28 -3.59 -3.85
C SER A 61 6.11 -3.62 -2.34
N ILE A 62 6.43 -4.75 -1.71
CA ILE A 62 6.21 -4.98 -0.29
C ILE A 62 7.52 -5.39 0.37
N ALA A 63 7.81 -4.81 1.52
CA ALA A 63 8.93 -5.19 2.38
C ALA A 63 8.46 -5.37 3.82
N GLU A 64 8.95 -6.39 4.53
CA GLU A 64 8.69 -6.55 5.97
C GLU A 64 9.33 -5.39 6.74
N ASP A 65 8.54 -4.71 7.55
CA ASP A 65 8.98 -3.61 8.40
C ASP A 65 9.57 -4.23 9.68
N ARG A 66 10.91 -4.31 9.75
CA ARG A 66 11.64 -4.96 10.84
C ARG A 66 11.87 -4.07 12.07
N SER A 67 11.29 -2.88 12.06
CA SER A 67 11.39 -1.86 13.13
C SER A 67 10.41 -2.11 14.27
#